data_AF-A0A429AX67-F1
#
_entry.id   AF-A0A429AX67-F1
#
_cell.length_a   1.000
_cell.length_b   1.000
_cell.length_c   1.000
_cell.angle_alpha   90.00
_cell.angle_beta   90.00
_cell.angle_gamma   90.00
#
_symmetry.space_group_name_H-M   'P 1'
#
loop_
_entity.id
_entity.type
_entity.pdbx_description
1 polymer ?
#
loop_
_entity_poly.entity_id
_entity_poly.type
_entity_poly.pdbx_seq_one_letter_code
_entity_poly.pdbx_strand_id
1 'polypeptide(L)'
;MGDLWELWMRWLHGHQLVGATLWGHPLYIWGRAGKALQFFAALTVVLDLIGPESLRAVGRRARRRVFEHHSWRSPILGTVVMATAALAWVVFVSYMLVLSLTSTDPFLPRWTAASALLLWTVVAAMAVLVHRITSRDHWSFKRGLGIWIGAFLLGTLAIPALLFVFLAMGVFDTLATLLDRARPAHALRWIALALFLIGFHFDFLAS
;
A
#
# COMPACT_ATOMS: atom_id res chain seq x y z
N MET A 1 7.35 18.06 -12.29
CA MET A 1 7.22 17.45 -10.94
C MET A 1 7.78 18.47 -9.97
N GLY A 2 6.97 18.98 -9.04
CA GLY A 2 7.47 19.94 -8.05
C GLY A 2 8.43 19.24 -7.09
N ASP A 3 9.64 19.79 -6.95
CA ASP A 3 10.54 19.37 -5.88
C ASP A 3 10.00 19.91 -4.54
N LEU A 4 10.18 19.15 -3.46
CA LEU A 4 9.72 19.54 -2.13
C LEU A 4 10.29 20.91 -1.74
N TRP A 5 11.56 21.14 -2.09
CA TRP A 5 12.26 22.40 -1.83
C TRP A 5 11.67 23.58 -2.61
N GLU A 6 11.27 23.36 -3.86
CA GLU A 6 10.65 24.39 -4.69
C GLU A 6 9.31 24.85 -4.10
N LEU A 7 8.47 23.90 -3.67
CA LEU A 7 7.19 24.22 -3.02
C LEU A 7 7.40 24.97 -1.71
N TRP A 8 8.41 24.57 -0.92
CA TRP A 8 8.81 25.30 0.28
C TRP A 8 9.21 26.74 -0.01
N MET A 9 10.04 26.95 -1.03
CA MET A 9 10.43 28.30 -1.43
C MET A 9 9.23 29.11 -1.91
N ARG A 10 8.35 28.55 -2.74
CA ARG A 10 7.16 29.27 -3.21
C ARG A 10 6.24 29.67 -2.07
N TRP A 11 6.03 28.77 -1.11
CA TRP A 11 5.28 29.06 0.11
C TRP A 11 5.96 30.17 0.93
N LEU A 12 7.29 30.10 1.12
CA LEU A 12 8.06 31.09 1.88
C LEU A 12 7.97 32.50 1.27
N HIS A 13 7.85 32.60 -0.05
CA HIS A 13 7.63 33.86 -0.76
C HIS A 13 6.15 34.34 -0.73
N GLY A 14 5.26 33.64 -0.04
CA GLY A 14 3.85 34.00 0.12
C GLY A 14 2.95 33.61 -1.06
N HIS A 15 3.41 32.74 -1.97
CA HIS A 15 2.55 32.25 -3.04
C HIS A 15 1.56 31.20 -2.52
N GLN A 16 0.30 31.32 -2.93
CA GLN A 16 -0.69 30.29 -2.67
C GLN A 16 -0.34 29.00 -3.44
N LEU A 17 -0.31 27.87 -2.74
CA LEU A 17 -0.01 26.55 -3.31
C LEU A 17 -1.27 25.78 -3.74
N VAL A 18 -2.41 26.47 -3.88
CA VAL A 18 -3.68 25.86 -4.29
C VAL A 18 -3.53 25.25 -5.69
N GLY A 19 -3.77 23.94 -5.79
CA GLY A 19 -3.65 23.19 -7.05
C GLY A 19 -2.22 22.76 -7.40
N ALA A 20 -1.21 23.10 -6.59
CA ALA A 20 0.13 22.58 -6.80
C ALA A 20 0.21 21.07 -6.48
N THR A 21 1.17 20.39 -7.13
CA THR A 21 1.38 18.95 -7.01
C THR A 21 2.77 18.66 -6.49
N LEU A 22 2.86 17.71 -5.54
CA LEU A 22 4.12 17.16 -5.01
C LEU A 22 4.24 15.72 -5.48
N TRP A 23 5.35 15.40 -6.15
CA TRP A 23 5.60 14.07 -6.76
C TRP A 23 4.45 13.53 -7.62
N GLY A 24 3.77 14.41 -8.37
CA GLY A 24 2.66 14.05 -9.26
C GLY A 24 1.30 13.90 -8.58
N HIS A 25 1.21 14.10 -7.26
CA HIS A 25 -0.05 14.06 -6.54
C HIS A 25 -0.45 15.44 -6.01
N PRO A 26 -1.75 15.78 -5.96
CA PRO A 26 -2.23 17.03 -5.37
C PRO A 26 -1.75 17.19 -3.93
N LEU A 27 -1.26 18.39 -3.58
CA LEU A 27 -0.81 18.72 -2.21
C LEU A 27 -1.84 18.39 -1.13
N TYR A 28 -3.14 18.47 -1.47
CA TYR A 28 -4.22 18.07 -0.58
C TYR A 28 -4.12 16.62 -0.06
N ILE A 29 -3.68 15.68 -0.91
CA ILE A 29 -3.49 14.27 -0.50
C ILE A 29 -2.33 14.18 0.51
N TRP A 30 -1.25 14.92 0.25
CA TRP A 30 -0.11 15.01 1.16
C TRP A 30 -0.49 15.65 2.49
N GLY A 31 -1.32 16.69 2.51
CA GLY A 31 -1.85 17.27 3.75
C GLY A 31 -2.62 16.24 4.59
N ARG A 32 -3.47 15.42 3.97
CA ARG A 32 -4.16 14.31 4.67
C ARG A 32 -3.18 13.27 5.22
N ALA A 33 -2.17 12.89 4.44
CA ALA A 33 -1.11 12.00 4.91
C ALA A 33 -0.35 12.61 6.09
N GLY A 34 -0.08 13.92 6.05
CA GLY A 34 0.55 14.67 7.13
C GLY A 34 -0.23 14.60 8.43
N LYS A 35 -1.55 14.82 8.39
CA LYS A 35 -2.43 14.66 9.55
C LYS A 35 -2.45 13.24 10.11
N ALA A 36 -2.44 12.23 9.24
CA ALA A 36 -2.34 10.84 9.68
C ALA A 36 -1.01 10.56 10.40
N LEU A 37 0.11 11.06 9.88
CA LEU A 37 1.43 10.93 10.54
C LEU A 37 1.46 11.63 11.89
N GLN A 38 0.90 12.85 12.00
CA GLN A 38 0.78 13.57 13.27
C GLN A 38 -0.08 12.80 14.28
N PHE A 39 -1.19 12.21 13.84
CA PHE A 39 -2.03 11.36 14.69
C PHE A 39 -1.26 10.14 15.22
N PHE A 40 -0.50 9.45 14.37
CA PHE A 40 0.34 8.33 14.80
C PHE A 40 1.44 8.77 15.77
N ALA A 41 2.05 9.94 15.55
CA ALA A 41 3.02 10.51 16.47
C ALA A 41 2.40 10.81 17.85
N ALA A 42 1.18 11.37 17.89
CA ALA A 42 0.46 11.57 19.14
C ALA A 42 0.13 10.24 19.83
N LEU A 43 -0.29 9.23 19.07
CA LEU A 43 -0.56 7.89 19.59
C LEU A 43 0.69 7.26 20.22
N THR A 44 1.87 7.46 19.63
CA THR A 44 3.12 6.98 20.24
C THR A 44 3.44 7.65 21.57
N VAL A 45 3.05 8.91 21.79
CA VAL A 45 3.17 9.58 23.10
C VAL A 45 2.21 8.96 24.11
N VAL A 46 0.97 8.66 23.71
CA VAL A 46 0.01 7.94 24.56
C VAL A 46 0.55 6.57 24.94
N LEU A 47 1.16 5.85 24.00
CA LEU A 47 1.80 4.55 24.29
C LEU A 47 2.97 4.70 25.29
N ASP A 48 3.73 5.79 25.23
CA ASP A 48 4.80 6.07 26.18
C ASP A 48 4.27 6.28 27.62
N LEU A 49 3.09 6.90 27.76
CA LEU A 49 2.42 7.07 29.05
C LEU A 49 1.96 5.76 29.70
N ILE A 50 1.69 4.72 28.90
CA ILE A 50 1.25 3.38 29.39
C ILE A 50 2.40 2.63 30.10
N GLY A 51 3.63 3.14 30.00
CA GLY A 51 4.79 2.63 30.69
C GLY A 51 5.46 1.43 29.98
N PRO A 52 6.79 1.29 30.10
CA PRO A 52 7.56 0.32 29.34
C PRO A 52 7.25 -1.14 29.71
N GLU A 53 6.80 -1.41 30.93
CA GLU A 53 6.48 -2.78 31.37
C GLU A 53 5.24 -3.33 30.69
N SER A 54 4.17 -2.53 30.62
CA SER A 54 2.93 -2.85 29.91
C SER A 54 3.20 -3.11 28.43
N LEU A 55 4.00 -2.26 27.80
CA LEU A 55 4.39 -2.40 26.39
C LEU A 55 5.19 -3.69 26.14
N ARG A 56 6.16 -4.02 27.00
CA ARG A 56 6.90 -5.28 26.91
C ARG A 56 6.00 -6.49 27.14
N ALA A 57 5.06 -6.41 28.07
CA ALA A 57 4.10 -7.49 28.32
C ALA A 57 3.16 -7.72 27.14
N VAL A 58 2.76 -6.67 26.43
CA VAL A 58 2.01 -6.77 25.17
C VAL A 58 2.89 -7.35 24.06
N GLY A 59 4.13 -6.85 23.91
CA GLY A 59 5.10 -7.35 22.92
C GLY A 59 5.37 -8.85 23.07
N ARG A 60 5.61 -9.33 24.30
CA ARG A 60 5.77 -10.77 24.59
C ARG A 60 4.52 -11.58 24.25
N ARG A 61 3.32 -11.07 24.55
CA ARG A 61 2.04 -11.74 24.21
C ARG A 61 1.80 -11.79 22.70
N ALA A 62 2.08 -10.69 21.99
CA ALA A 62 1.95 -10.62 20.55
C ALA A 62 2.94 -11.58 19.86
N ARG A 63 4.21 -11.55 20.27
CA ARG A 63 5.24 -12.47 19.76
C ARG A 63 4.86 -13.92 19.99
N ARG A 64 4.38 -14.28 21.19
CA ARG A 64 3.96 -15.65 21.49
C ARG A 64 2.83 -16.13 20.56
N ARG A 65 1.81 -15.29 20.29
CA ARG A 65 0.71 -15.65 19.37
C ARG A 65 1.16 -15.76 17.92
N VAL A 66 2.02 -14.85 17.46
CA VAL A 66 2.56 -14.88 16.09
C VAL A 66 3.42 -16.12 15.88
N PHE A 67 4.27 -16.49 16.85
CA PHE A 67 5.13 -17.67 16.75
C PHE A 67 4.41 -19.01 17.00
N GLU A 68 3.39 -19.06 17.88
CA GLU A 68 2.62 -20.29 18.13
C GLU A 68 1.73 -20.70 16.94
N HIS A 69 1.37 -19.77 16.04
CA HIS A 69 0.65 -20.07 14.80
C HIS A 69 1.57 -20.25 13.57
N HIS A 70 2.89 -20.09 13.73
CA HIS A 70 3.86 -20.16 12.62
C HIS A 70 4.41 -21.58 12.39
N SER A 71 3.53 -22.60 12.45
CA SER A 71 3.86 -23.99 12.09
C SER A 71 3.93 -24.23 10.57
N TRP A 72 3.69 -23.21 9.73
CA TRP A 72 3.81 -23.25 8.26
C TRP A 72 5.25 -23.01 7.78
N ARG A 73 6.19 -23.70 8.44
CA ARG A 73 7.64 -23.48 8.38
C ARG A 73 8.33 -24.12 7.17
N SER A 74 7.78 -23.99 5.96
CA SER A 74 8.62 -24.15 4.78
C SER A 74 9.14 -22.76 4.37
N PRO A 75 10.45 -22.47 4.49
CA PRO A 75 11.01 -21.19 4.08
C PRO A 75 10.74 -20.89 2.58
N ILE A 76 10.50 -21.96 1.82
CA ILE A 76 10.11 -21.92 0.42
C ILE A 76 8.70 -21.33 0.26
N LEU A 77 7.72 -21.78 1.04
CA LEU A 77 6.33 -21.28 0.94
C LEU A 77 6.24 -19.80 1.33
N GLY A 78 6.97 -19.39 2.38
CA GLY A 78 7.07 -17.97 2.76
C GLY A 78 7.65 -17.11 1.64
N THR A 79 8.76 -17.55 1.04
CA THR A 79 9.42 -16.83 -0.06
C THR A 79 8.53 -16.77 -1.32
N VAL A 80 7.84 -17.86 -1.66
CA VAL A 80 6.91 -17.92 -2.79
C VAL A 80 5.72 -17.00 -2.56
N VAL A 81 5.10 -17.03 -1.38
CA VAL A 81 4.00 -16.13 -1.03
C VAL A 81 4.45 -14.67 -1.07
N MET A 82 5.65 -14.35 -0.56
CA MET A 82 6.23 -13.02 -0.64
C MET A 82 6.47 -12.56 -2.08
N ALA A 83 7.06 -13.41 -2.93
CA ALA A 83 7.30 -13.08 -4.33
C ALA A 83 5.98 -12.88 -5.10
N THR A 84 4.97 -13.72 -4.81
CA THR A 84 3.66 -13.65 -5.46
C THR A 84 2.90 -12.39 -5.03
N ALA A 85 2.91 -12.08 -3.73
CA ALA A 85 2.32 -10.85 -3.20
C ALA A 85 3.04 -9.62 -3.74
N ALA A 86 4.38 -9.60 -3.76
CA ALA A 86 5.17 -8.50 -4.30
C ALA A 86 4.90 -8.28 -5.79
N LEU A 87 4.83 -9.34 -6.59
CA LEU A 87 4.49 -9.23 -8.01
C LEU A 87 3.08 -8.66 -8.20
N ALA A 88 2.12 -9.16 -7.44
CA ALA A 88 0.74 -8.71 -7.52
C ALA A 88 0.57 -7.24 -7.07
N TRP A 89 1.37 -6.81 -6.09
CA TRP A 89 1.47 -5.40 -5.67
C TRP A 89 2.08 -4.52 -6.77
N VAL A 90 3.18 -4.95 -7.39
CA VAL A 90 3.80 -4.22 -8.50
C VAL A 90 2.81 -4.03 -9.64
N VAL A 91 2.03 -5.06 -9.97
CA VAL A 91 0.97 -4.99 -10.99
C VAL A 91 -0.14 -4.02 -10.57
N PHE A 92 -0.60 -4.10 -9.32
CA PHE A 92 -1.65 -3.20 -8.80
C PHE A 92 -1.20 -1.73 -8.75
N VAL A 93 0.01 -1.46 -8.24
CA VAL A 93 0.60 -0.12 -8.18
C VAL A 93 0.84 0.42 -9.57
N SER A 94 1.34 -0.40 -10.51
CA SER A 94 1.50 0.01 -11.91
C SER A 94 0.15 0.41 -12.53
N TYR A 95 -0.91 -0.36 -12.25
CA TYR A 95 -2.27 -0.05 -12.71
C TYR A 95 -2.83 1.24 -12.09
N MET A 96 -2.69 1.41 -10.77
CA MET A 96 -3.12 2.62 -10.07
C MET A 96 -2.31 3.86 -10.50
N LEU A 97 -1.02 3.70 -10.78
CA LEU A 97 -0.16 4.76 -11.30
C LEU A 97 -0.60 5.18 -12.72
N VAL A 98 -0.89 4.22 -13.60
CA VAL A 98 -1.43 4.50 -14.94
C VAL A 98 -2.78 5.25 -14.83
N LEU A 99 -3.67 4.83 -13.93
CA LEU A 99 -4.93 5.52 -13.67
C LEU A 99 -4.72 6.93 -13.11
N SER A 100 -3.82 7.12 -12.15
CA SER A 100 -3.55 8.42 -11.54
C SER A 100 -2.92 9.40 -12.53
N LEU A 101 -1.98 8.93 -13.35
CA LEU A 101 -1.34 9.74 -14.39
C LEU A 101 -2.34 10.13 -15.49
N THR A 102 -3.26 9.24 -15.86
CA THR A 102 -4.31 9.54 -16.85
C THR A 102 -5.44 10.40 -16.30
N SER A 103 -5.62 10.49 -14.97
CA SER A 103 -6.71 11.26 -14.34
C SER A 103 -6.43 12.76 -14.16
N THR A 104 -5.17 13.20 -14.24
CA THR A 104 -4.79 14.58 -13.86
C THR A 104 -4.28 15.43 -15.01
N ASP A 105 -3.95 14.84 -16.16
CA ASP A 105 -3.37 15.57 -17.29
C ASP A 105 -4.29 15.50 -18.53
N PRO A 106 -4.97 16.59 -18.94
CA PRO A 106 -5.82 16.60 -20.14
C PRO A 106 -5.04 16.35 -21.43
N PHE A 107 -3.70 16.37 -21.37
CA PHE A 107 -2.79 16.16 -22.50
C PHE A 107 -2.05 14.82 -22.47
N LEU A 108 -2.16 14.01 -21.41
CA LEU A 108 -1.68 12.63 -21.49
C LEU A 108 -2.55 11.88 -22.49
N PRO A 109 -1.98 11.34 -23.58
CA PRO A 109 -2.78 10.95 -24.73
C PRO A 109 -3.74 9.84 -24.30
N ARG A 110 -5.03 9.96 -24.65
CA ARG A 110 -6.06 8.88 -24.49
C ARG A 110 -5.54 7.49 -24.89
N TRP A 111 -4.51 7.44 -25.73
CA TRP A 111 -3.74 6.27 -26.15
C TRP A 111 -3.06 5.48 -25.02
N THR A 112 -2.75 6.02 -23.84
CA THR A 112 -2.14 5.26 -22.72
C THR A 112 -3.17 4.50 -21.89
N ALA A 113 -4.32 5.11 -21.62
CA ALA A 113 -5.48 4.40 -21.10
C ALA A 113 -6.00 3.38 -22.13
N ALA A 114 -6.03 3.76 -23.41
CA ALA A 114 -6.39 2.86 -24.50
C ALA A 114 -5.40 1.72 -24.68
N SER A 115 -4.09 1.91 -24.48
CA SER A 115 -3.10 0.83 -24.59
C SER A 115 -3.14 -0.12 -23.39
N ALA A 116 -3.42 0.38 -22.19
CA ALA A 116 -3.69 -0.47 -21.03
C ALA A 116 -4.99 -1.28 -21.21
N LEU A 117 -6.07 -0.64 -21.66
CA LEU A 117 -7.31 -1.33 -22.05
C LEU A 117 -7.07 -2.33 -23.18
N LEU A 118 -6.24 -1.99 -24.18
CA LEU A 118 -5.94 -2.84 -25.32
C LEU A 118 -5.07 -4.03 -24.91
N LEU A 119 -4.13 -3.87 -23.98
CA LEU A 119 -3.38 -4.98 -23.40
C LEU A 119 -4.34 -5.93 -22.66
N TRP A 120 -5.27 -5.39 -21.86
CA TRP A 120 -6.27 -6.19 -21.16
C TRP A 120 -7.27 -6.86 -22.10
N THR A 121 -7.71 -6.20 -23.17
CA THR A 121 -8.59 -6.82 -24.17
C THR A 121 -7.85 -7.86 -25.01
N VAL A 122 -6.56 -7.69 -25.29
CA VAL A 122 -5.73 -8.70 -25.95
C VAL A 122 -5.54 -9.93 -25.05
N VAL A 123 -5.28 -9.74 -23.76
CA VAL A 123 -5.19 -10.86 -22.80
C VAL A 123 -6.53 -11.60 -22.69
N ALA A 124 -7.64 -10.87 -22.59
CA ALA A 124 -8.98 -11.45 -22.59
C ALA A 124 -9.33 -12.15 -23.92
N ALA A 125 -8.99 -11.54 -25.05
CA ALA A 125 -9.21 -12.11 -26.38
C ALA A 125 -8.34 -13.34 -26.63
N MET A 126 -7.09 -13.36 -26.16
CA MET A 126 -6.24 -14.54 -26.20
C MET A 126 -6.80 -15.66 -25.33
N ALA A 127 -7.32 -15.35 -24.14
CA ALA A 127 -7.99 -16.33 -23.30
C ALA A 127 -9.23 -16.91 -24.02
N VAL A 128 -10.04 -16.08 -24.69
CA VAL A 128 -11.20 -16.51 -25.49
C VAL A 128 -10.79 -17.29 -26.74
N LEU A 129 -9.70 -16.94 -27.42
CA LEU A 129 -9.21 -17.61 -28.63
C LEU A 129 -8.65 -19.00 -28.31
N VAL A 130 -7.78 -19.09 -27.29
CA VAL A 130 -7.26 -20.36 -26.75
C VAL A 130 -8.42 -21.26 -26.34
N HIS A 131 -9.45 -20.67 -25.73
CA HIS A 131 -10.69 -21.33 -25.34
C HIS A 131 -11.51 -21.84 -26.54
N ARG A 132 -11.68 -21.02 -27.61
CA ARG A 132 -12.42 -21.41 -28.81
C ARG A 132 -11.74 -22.53 -29.59
N ILE A 133 -10.41 -22.56 -29.58
CA ILE A 133 -9.60 -23.63 -30.19
C ILE A 133 -9.71 -24.94 -29.39
N THR A 134 -9.95 -24.87 -28.07
CA THR A 134 -10.08 -26.04 -27.20
C THR A 134 -11.52 -26.51 -26.94
N SER A 135 -12.56 -25.73 -27.27
CA SER A 135 -13.96 -26.08 -26.96
C SER A 135 -14.77 -26.49 -28.19
N ARG A 136 -14.87 -27.80 -28.47
CA ARG A 136 -15.90 -28.37 -29.36
C ARG A 136 -17.18 -28.81 -28.59
N ASP A 137 -17.15 -28.88 -27.26
CA ASP A 137 -18.29 -29.26 -26.41
C ASP A 137 -18.88 -28.09 -25.61
N HIS A 138 -20.18 -27.82 -25.79
CA HIS A 138 -20.82 -26.54 -25.44
C HIS A 138 -21.48 -26.51 -24.04
N TRP A 139 -21.56 -27.63 -23.30
CA TRP A 139 -22.27 -27.70 -22.01
C TRP A 139 -21.37 -27.52 -20.76
N SER A 140 -20.08 -27.90 -20.85
CA SER A 140 -19.07 -27.59 -19.84
C SER A 140 -18.64 -26.11 -19.83
N PHE A 141 -18.91 -25.41 -20.94
CA PHE A 141 -18.54 -24.01 -21.22
C PHE A 141 -19.14 -22.98 -20.26
N LYS A 142 -20.46 -23.02 -20.03
CA LYS A 142 -21.14 -22.02 -19.18
C LYS A 142 -20.71 -22.12 -17.70
N ARG A 143 -20.37 -23.32 -17.23
CA ARG A 143 -19.85 -23.53 -15.86
C ARG A 143 -18.39 -23.05 -15.75
N GLY A 144 -17.57 -23.30 -16.77
CA GLY A 144 -16.18 -22.83 -16.80
C GLY A 144 -16.06 -21.30 -16.76
N LEU A 145 -16.87 -20.59 -17.57
CA LEU A 145 -16.82 -19.13 -17.64
C LEU A 145 -17.18 -18.45 -16.30
N GLY A 146 -18.21 -18.97 -15.61
CA GLY A 146 -18.59 -18.47 -14.28
C GLY A 146 -17.50 -18.69 -13.24
N ILE A 147 -16.81 -19.83 -13.28
CA ILE A 147 -15.68 -20.14 -12.39
C ILE A 147 -14.50 -19.19 -12.65
N TRP A 148 -14.17 -18.91 -13.92
CA TRP A 148 -13.08 -17.99 -14.26
C TRP A 148 -13.36 -16.53 -13.88
N ILE A 149 -14.57 -16.04 -14.15
CA ILE A 149 -14.99 -14.68 -13.73
C ILE A 149 -14.99 -14.59 -12.19
N GLY A 150 -15.51 -15.62 -11.51
CA GLY A 150 -15.48 -15.71 -10.06
C GLY A 150 -14.06 -15.71 -9.50
N ALA A 151 -13.15 -16.51 -10.07
CA ALA A 151 -11.75 -16.56 -9.66
C ALA A 151 -11.02 -15.22 -9.92
N PHE A 152 -11.34 -14.52 -11.01
CA PHE A 152 -10.77 -13.22 -11.33
C PHE A 152 -11.25 -12.11 -10.36
N LEU A 153 -12.56 -12.05 -10.10
CA LEU A 153 -13.13 -11.11 -9.12
C LEU A 153 -12.63 -11.41 -7.70
N LEU A 154 -12.52 -12.70 -7.34
CA LEU A 154 -11.95 -13.11 -6.07
C LEU A 154 -10.47 -12.72 -5.99
N GLY A 155 -9.69 -12.95 -7.05
CA GLY A 155 -8.28 -12.59 -7.11
C GLY A 155 -8.03 -11.09 -6.98
N THR A 156 -8.82 -10.26 -7.68
CA THR A 156 -8.69 -8.80 -7.64
C THR A 156 -8.99 -8.20 -6.26
N LEU A 157 -9.84 -8.82 -5.44
CA LEU A 157 -10.12 -8.40 -4.06
C LEU A 157 -9.22 -9.10 -3.02
N ALA A 158 -8.94 -10.38 -3.21
CA ALA A 158 -8.15 -11.19 -2.29
C ALA A 158 -6.68 -10.78 -2.31
N ILE A 159 -6.13 -10.38 -3.46
CA ILE A 159 -4.73 -9.96 -3.59
C ILE A 159 -4.44 -8.72 -2.73
N PRO A 160 -5.18 -7.59 -2.86
CA PRO A 160 -5.00 -6.43 -1.99
C PRO A 160 -5.23 -6.77 -0.51
N ALA A 161 -6.21 -7.61 -0.21
CA ALA A 161 -6.50 -8.03 1.16
C ALA A 161 -5.34 -8.86 1.76
N LEU A 162 -4.81 -9.81 1.00
CA LEU A 162 -3.63 -10.61 1.40
C LEU A 162 -2.40 -9.74 1.56
N LEU A 163 -2.19 -8.78 0.66
CA LEU A 163 -1.10 -7.81 0.76
C LEU A 163 -1.24 -6.91 1.97
N PHE A 164 -2.44 -6.42 2.25
CA PHE A 164 -2.73 -5.64 3.45
C PHE A 164 -2.46 -6.45 4.72
N VAL A 165 -2.95 -7.70 4.77
CA VAL A 165 -2.70 -8.62 5.88
C VAL A 165 -1.21 -8.90 6.04
N PHE A 166 -0.48 -9.08 4.95
CA PHE A 166 0.97 -9.33 4.96
C PHE A 166 1.76 -8.10 5.41
N LEU A 167 1.45 -6.92 4.87
CA LEU A 167 2.03 -5.64 5.27
C LEU A 167 1.76 -5.39 6.77
N ALA A 168 0.52 -5.61 7.20
CA ALA A 168 0.14 -5.50 8.60
C ALA A 168 0.98 -6.47 9.46
N MET A 169 1.12 -7.74 9.06
CA MET A 169 1.97 -8.70 9.77
C MET A 169 3.44 -8.23 9.86
N GLY A 170 4.02 -7.74 8.77
CA GLY A 170 5.40 -7.21 8.78
C GLY A 170 5.56 -5.98 9.68
N VAL A 171 4.57 -5.08 9.67
CA VAL A 171 4.52 -3.93 10.58
C VAL A 171 4.41 -4.40 12.03
N PHE A 172 3.53 -5.36 12.34
CA PHE A 172 3.37 -5.91 13.68
C PHE A 172 4.63 -6.62 14.17
N ASP A 173 5.32 -7.36 13.33
CA ASP A 173 6.58 -8.04 13.69
C ASP A 173 7.72 -7.05 13.94
N THR A 174 7.81 -6.01 13.10
CA THR A 174 8.77 -4.91 13.29
C THR A 174 8.48 -4.15 14.58
N LEU A 175 7.21 -3.83 14.86
CA LEU A 175 6.78 -3.21 16.11
C LEU A 175 7.06 -4.11 17.31
N ALA A 176 6.77 -5.41 17.22
CA ALA A 176 7.05 -6.36 18.28
C ALA A 176 8.56 -6.41 18.59
N THR A 177 9.40 -6.44 17.56
CA THR A 177 10.86 -6.42 17.69
C THR A 177 11.36 -5.09 18.28
N LEU A 178 10.76 -3.97 17.89
CA LEU A 178 11.09 -2.65 18.43
C LEU A 178 10.71 -2.53 19.91
N LEU A 179 9.55 -3.09 20.29
CA LEU A 179 9.05 -3.12 21.67
C LEU A 179 9.84 -4.07 22.58
N ASP A 180 10.48 -5.11 22.03
CA ASP A 180 11.30 -6.07 22.77
C ASP A 180 12.70 -5.54 23.12
N ARG A 181 13.11 -4.39 22.56
CA ARG A 181 14.42 -3.78 22.88
C ARG A 181 14.50 -3.37 24.35
N ALA A 182 15.73 -3.34 24.88
CA ALA A 182 16.00 -2.98 26.28
C ALA A 182 15.49 -1.58 26.68
N ARG A 183 15.31 -0.64 25.73
CA ARG A 183 14.77 0.71 25.97
C ARG A 183 13.80 1.12 24.85
N PRO A 184 12.58 0.54 24.79
CA PRO A 184 11.67 0.74 23.66
C PRO A 184 11.13 2.18 23.60
N ALA A 185 10.93 2.81 24.76
CA ALA A 185 10.45 4.18 24.90
C ALA A 185 11.31 5.19 24.14
N HIS A 186 12.63 5.07 24.22
CA HIS A 186 13.51 6.05 23.56
C HIS A 186 13.43 5.98 22.04
N ALA A 187 13.41 4.76 21.47
CA ALA A 187 13.24 4.57 20.03
C ALA A 187 11.87 5.05 19.55
N LEU A 188 10.80 4.74 20.30
CA LEU A 188 9.44 5.21 19.99
C LEU A 188 9.34 6.73 19.99
N ARG A 189 9.99 7.44 20.93
CA ARG A 189 10.02 8.91 20.96
C ARG A 189 10.68 9.51 19.73
N TRP A 190 11.80 8.94 19.27
CA TRP A 190 12.45 9.41 18.05
C TRP A 190 11.61 9.15 16.80
N ILE A 191 10.94 7.99 16.73
CA ILE A 191 9.99 7.69 15.65
C ILE A 191 8.82 8.68 15.70
N ALA A 192 8.24 8.91 16.87
CA ALA A 192 7.17 9.88 17.08
C ALA A 192 7.56 11.27 16.57
N LEU A 193 8.76 11.75 16.98
CA LEU A 193 9.28 13.04 16.57
C LEU A 193 9.47 13.11 15.05
N ALA A 194 10.05 12.08 14.44
CA ALA A 194 10.24 12.04 12.99
C ALA A 194 8.89 12.05 12.24
N LEU A 195 7.93 11.23 12.66
CA LEU A 195 6.58 11.20 12.08
C LEU A 195 5.87 12.55 12.23
N PHE A 196 5.99 13.17 13.40
CA PHE A 196 5.42 14.49 13.65
C PHE A 196 6.03 15.55 12.74
N LEU A 197 7.36 15.62 12.65
CA LEU A 197 8.05 16.61 11.82
C LEU A 197 7.71 16.43 10.33
N ILE A 198 7.78 15.21 9.81
CA ILE A 198 7.43 14.91 8.42
C ILE A 198 5.96 15.25 8.17
N GLY A 199 5.07 14.85 9.09
CA GLY A 199 3.65 15.13 8.98
C GLY A 199 3.33 16.62 9.02
N PHE A 200 4.03 17.37 9.87
CA PHE A 200 3.96 18.82 9.95
C PHE A 200 4.38 19.48 8.63
N HIS A 201 5.49 19.07 8.02
CA HIS A 201 5.90 19.63 6.73
C HIS A 201 4.85 19.41 5.63
N PHE A 202 4.22 18.24 5.57
CA PHE A 202 3.17 17.98 4.58
C PHE A 202 1.87 18.74 4.85
N ASP A 203 1.44 18.84 6.11
CA ASP A 203 0.25 19.61 6.48
C ASP A 203 0.46 21.10 6.20
N PHE A 204 1.65 21.62 6.51
CA PHE A 204 2.03 23.01 6.31
C PHE A 204 2.12 23.42 4.84
N LEU A 205 2.65 22.55 3.97
CA LEU A 205 2.66 22.82 2.53
C LEU A 205 1.26 22.74 1.90
N ALA A 206 0.33 22.04 2.55
CA ALA A 206 -1.04 21.86 2.07
C ALA A 206 -2.02 22.93 2.58
N SER A 207 -1.63 23.72 3.59
CA SER A 207 -2.40 24.85 4.14
C SER A 207 -2.10 26.16 3.42
#